data_AF-A0A803L8Y7-F1
#
_entry.id   AF-A0A803L8Y7-F1
#
_cell.length_a   1.000
_cell.length_b   1.000
_cell.length_c   1.000
_cell.angle_alpha   90.00
_cell.angle_beta   90.00
_cell.angle_gamma   90.00
#
_symmetry.space_group_name_H-M   'P 1'
#
loop_
_entity.id
_entity.type
_entity.pdbx_description
1 polymer ?
#
loop_
_entity_poly.entity_id
_entity_poly.type
_entity_poly.pdbx_seq_one_letter_code
_entity_poly.pdbx_strand_id
1 'polypeptide(L)'
;MDQKLVPQLHKAESSSRHGRLERFSHYVARQIGFDDPNECPQLCKLANDYLKKTEGSESFIYEFFSNEPDAESLYVKLIEEFDKCILSYFSFHWSRTPSMISQVLGNNDHEKKRFKDLVMAATRKQRFDRVIHSLKVTRVFATLVEEMKAIGGISNGSNGESCTEVMVPVAHNKRSPVLLLMGGGMGAGKSTVLKDILKEPFWSGVGSNAVVVEADAFKETDVIYRALSSSGHHGDMLQTAELVHQSSTDAAQSLLVTALNEGRDVIMDGTLAWMPFVEQTIEMARNVHKCRYRMGLGYKEAEDGTTIENYWEQVEDDDAHSKQVKGRKPYRIELVGVVCDAYLAVVRGIRRAIMVGRAVRVQSQLKSHKRFASAFPKYCELVDNARLYCTNAVCGPPRLIGWKDGHSRLLVDVEEINCLNILGSLNDEAESIYELHTDKSPLSHQGSAWKEMILSPLRPNIQKDLKTAILNCELAVS
;
A
#
# COMPACT_ATOMS: atom_id res chain seq x y z
N MET A 1 -12.62 13.17 24.99
CA MET A 1 -12.50 12.72 23.58
C MET A 1 -13.52 13.52 22.80
N ASP A 2 -13.16 14.10 21.66
CA ASP A 2 -14.14 14.80 20.85
C ASP A 2 -15.01 13.78 20.11
N GLN A 3 -16.15 13.43 20.72
CA GLN A 3 -17.10 12.47 20.16
C GLN A 3 -17.67 12.95 18.81
N LYS A 4 -17.55 14.25 18.48
CA LYS A 4 -18.03 14.79 17.21
C LYS A 4 -17.24 14.24 16.01
N LEU A 5 -15.96 13.90 16.19
CA LEU A 5 -15.11 13.40 15.10
C LEU A 5 -15.37 11.93 14.76
N VAL A 6 -15.96 11.16 15.67
CA VAL A 6 -16.15 9.72 15.49
C VAL A 6 -17.39 9.47 14.63
N PRO A 7 -17.31 8.63 13.58
CA PRO A 7 -18.48 8.19 12.84
C PRO A 7 -19.48 7.46 13.75
N GLN A 8 -20.76 7.79 13.64
CA GLN A 8 -21.79 7.26 14.52
C GLN A 8 -22.10 5.79 14.23
N LEU A 9 -22.35 5.02 15.29
CA LEU A 9 -22.85 3.64 15.23
C LEU A 9 -24.28 3.62 15.77
N HIS A 10 -25.27 3.54 14.88
CA HIS A 10 -26.66 3.44 15.30
C HIS A 10 -26.98 1.99 15.73
N LYS A 11 -27.62 1.81 16.88
CA LYS A 11 -28.15 0.50 17.28
C LYS A 11 -29.28 0.11 16.33
N ALA A 12 -29.26 -1.13 15.84
CA ALA A 12 -30.34 -1.63 14.99
C ALA A 12 -31.61 -1.87 15.83
N GLU A 13 -32.76 -1.35 15.39
CA GLU A 13 -34.06 -1.57 16.03
C GLU A 13 -34.62 -2.99 15.79
N SER A 14 -34.00 -3.79 14.91
CA SER A 14 -34.39 -5.18 14.68
C SER A 14 -33.20 -6.07 14.30
N SER A 15 -33.08 -7.19 15.02
CA SER A 15 -32.43 -8.51 14.78
C SER A 15 -31.16 -8.69 13.93
N SER A 16 -30.55 -7.65 13.37
CA SER A 16 -29.23 -7.72 12.75
C SER A 16 -28.16 -7.38 13.79
N ARG A 17 -27.28 -8.34 14.09
CA ARG A 17 -26.30 -8.30 15.21
C ARG A 17 -25.20 -7.23 15.08
N HIS A 18 -25.31 -6.27 14.16
CA HIS A 18 -24.31 -5.25 13.92
C HIS A 18 -25.00 -3.89 13.69
N GLY A 19 -24.71 -2.91 14.54
CA GLY A 19 -25.23 -1.55 14.39
C GLY A 19 -24.92 -0.94 13.02
N ARG A 20 -25.80 -0.05 12.53
CA ARG A 20 -25.64 0.61 11.24
C ARG A 20 -24.65 1.76 11.37
N LEU A 21 -23.52 1.65 10.68
CA LEU A 21 -22.51 2.69 10.60
C LEU A 21 -23.02 3.88 9.77
N GLU A 22 -22.77 5.08 10.26
CA GLU A 22 -23.00 6.35 9.56
C GLU A 22 -22.38 6.37 8.17
N ARG A 23 -23.14 6.84 7.18
CA ARG A 23 -22.65 6.95 5.79
C ARG A 23 -21.60 8.04 5.67
N PHE A 24 -20.58 7.84 4.84
CA PHE A 24 -19.54 8.84 4.62
C PHE A 24 -20.11 10.23 4.25
N SER A 25 -21.05 10.30 3.31
CA SER A 25 -21.68 11.57 2.95
C SER A 25 -22.47 12.22 4.09
N HIS A 26 -23.13 11.42 4.94
CA HIS A 26 -23.86 11.94 6.10
C HIS A 26 -22.88 12.43 7.17
N TYR A 27 -21.77 11.72 7.35
CA TYR A 27 -20.68 12.16 8.21
C TYR A 27 -20.13 13.52 7.76
N VAL A 28 -19.89 13.71 6.46
CA VAL A 28 -19.45 15.00 5.89
C VAL A 28 -20.45 16.11 6.18
N ALA A 29 -21.74 15.89 5.89
CA ALA A 29 -22.81 16.85 6.19
C ALA A 29 -22.79 17.26 7.68
N ARG A 30 -22.69 16.28 8.58
CA ARG A 30 -22.62 16.51 10.03
C ARG A 30 -21.34 17.23 10.46
N GLN A 31 -20.19 16.96 9.85
CA GLN A 31 -18.95 17.69 10.14
C GLN A 31 -19.02 19.16 9.73
N ILE A 32 -19.66 19.46 8.59
CA ILE A 32 -19.88 20.84 8.13
C ILE A 32 -20.93 21.55 9.00
N GLY A 33 -21.85 20.78 9.61
CA GLY A 33 -22.78 21.26 10.63
C GLY A 33 -24.25 21.19 10.21
N PHE A 34 -24.60 20.37 9.22
CA PHE A 34 -25.99 20.04 8.90
C PHE A 34 -26.50 18.94 9.85
N ASP A 35 -27.71 19.11 10.38
CA ASP A 35 -28.34 18.13 11.28
C ASP A 35 -29.03 17.01 10.49
N ASP A 36 -29.68 17.36 9.37
CA ASP A 36 -30.26 16.40 8.42
C ASP A 36 -29.50 16.41 7.08
N PRO A 37 -28.89 15.30 6.63
CA PRO A 37 -28.26 15.20 5.32
C PRO A 37 -29.22 15.45 4.14
N ASN A 38 -30.54 15.37 4.34
CA ASN A 38 -31.51 15.71 3.29
C ASN A 38 -31.55 17.21 2.97
N GLU A 39 -31.00 18.06 3.82
CA GLU A 39 -30.82 19.50 3.56
C GLU A 39 -29.71 19.78 2.54
N CYS A 40 -28.82 18.81 2.29
CA CYS A 40 -27.65 18.98 1.43
C CYS A 40 -27.39 17.74 0.52
N PRO A 41 -28.35 17.38 -0.34
CA PRO A 41 -28.25 16.19 -1.19
C PRO A 41 -27.12 16.29 -2.23
N GLN A 42 -26.84 17.48 -2.80
CA GLN A 42 -25.76 17.65 -3.77
C GLN A 42 -24.39 17.54 -3.08
N LEU A 43 -24.22 18.14 -1.91
CA LEU A 43 -23.03 17.96 -1.07
C LEU A 43 -22.77 16.47 -0.81
N CYS A 44 -23.82 15.73 -0.44
CA CYS A 44 -23.72 14.29 -0.19
C CYS A 44 -23.26 13.50 -1.42
N LYS A 45 -23.70 13.91 -2.62
CA LYS A 45 -23.27 13.33 -3.89
C LYS A 45 -21.80 13.67 -4.18
N LEU A 46 -21.45 14.95 -4.13
CA LEU A 46 -20.08 15.45 -4.37
C LEU A 46 -19.06 14.79 -3.43
N ALA A 47 -19.40 14.62 -2.15
CA ALA A 47 -18.52 13.94 -1.18
C ALA A 47 -18.24 12.49 -1.59
N ASN A 48 -19.26 11.73 -2.00
CA ASN A 48 -19.09 10.35 -2.44
C ASN A 48 -18.31 10.26 -3.76
N ASP A 49 -18.58 11.17 -4.71
CA ASP A 49 -17.89 11.21 -6.00
C ASP A 49 -16.41 11.57 -5.84
N TYR A 50 -16.10 12.52 -4.95
CA TYR A 50 -14.73 12.87 -4.58
C TYR A 50 -14.00 11.71 -3.91
N LEU A 51 -14.65 11.02 -2.96
CA LEU A 51 -14.06 9.84 -2.30
C LEU A 51 -13.77 8.70 -3.29
N LYS A 52 -14.66 8.48 -4.26
CA LYS A 52 -14.47 7.47 -5.33
C LYS A 52 -13.45 7.90 -6.38
N LYS A 53 -13.05 9.18 -6.39
CA LYS A 53 -12.31 9.81 -7.49
C LYS A 53 -13.00 9.54 -8.83
N THR A 54 -14.32 9.74 -8.87
CA THR A 54 -15.10 9.69 -10.11
C THR A 54 -14.54 10.73 -11.10
N GLU A 55 -14.48 10.38 -12.38
CA GLU A 55 -14.02 11.29 -13.42
C GLU A 55 -14.86 12.59 -13.42
N GLY A 56 -14.18 13.75 -13.45
CA GLY A 56 -14.82 15.06 -13.37
C GLY A 56 -15.30 15.48 -11.98
N SER A 57 -15.09 14.68 -10.92
CA SER A 57 -15.54 15.01 -9.55
C SER A 57 -15.09 16.38 -9.06
N GLU A 58 -13.83 16.76 -9.27
CA GLU A 58 -13.32 18.08 -8.90
C GLU A 58 -13.97 19.20 -9.72
N SER A 59 -14.22 18.97 -11.01
CA SER A 59 -14.95 19.93 -11.85
C SER A 59 -16.39 20.15 -11.36
N PHE A 60 -17.09 19.09 -10.95
CA PHE A 60 -18.44 19.20 -10.40
C PHE A 60 -18.46 19.98 -9.07
N ILE A 61 -17.41 19.86 -8.25
CA ILE A 61 -17.29 20.65 -7.01
C ILE A 61 -17.11 22.14 -7.36
N TYR A 62 -16.29 22.45 -8.36
CA TYR A 62 -16.10 23.84 -8.80
C TYR A 62 -17.40 24.43 -9.38
N GLU A 63 -18.10 23.67 -10.23
CA GLU A 63 -19.34 24.08 -10.88
C GLU A 63 -20.47 24.31 -9.86
N PHE A 64 -20.49 23.55 -8.76
CA PHE A 64 -21.45 23.72 -7.66
C PHE A 64 -21.42 25.12 -7.03
N PHE A 65 -20.25 25.76 -6.97
CA PHE A 65 -20.09 27.12 -6.44
C PHE A 65 -20.09 28.21 -7.51
N SER A 66 -20.34 27.90 -8.78
CA SER A 66 -20.19 28.84 -9.90
C SER A 66 -20.98 30.15 -9.79
N ASN A 67 -22.08 30.16 -9.03
CA ASN A 67 -22.91 31.35 -8.80
C ASN A 67 -22.48 32.17 -7.57
N GLU A 68 -21.52 31.68 -6.78
CA GLU A 68 -21.02 32.38 -5.60
C GLU A 68 -19.84 33.30 -5.98
N PRO A 69 -19.75 34.51 -5.40
CA PRO A 69 -18.69 35.48 -5.74
C PRO A 69 -17.28 34.98 -5.40
N ASP A 70 -17.15 34.08 -4.42
CA ASP A 70 -15.89 33.51 -3.93
C ASP A 70 -15.70 32.04 -4.35
N ALA A 71 -16.22 31.64 -5.51
CA ALA A 71 -16.28 30.24 -5.97
C ALA A 71 -14.94 29.48 -5.87
N GLU A 72 -13.83 30.09 -6.29
CA GLU A 72 -12.49 29.47 -6.25
C GLU A 72 -12.03 29.19 -4.82
N SER A 73 -12.24 30.16 -3.92
CA SER A 73 -11.91 30.02 -2.49
C SER A 73 -12.77 28.95 -1.82
N LEU A 74 -14.07 28.92 -2.11
CA LEU A 74 -15.01 27.92 -1.59
C LEU A 74 -14.69 26.51 -2.11
N TYR A 75 -14.31 26.38 -3.38
CA TYR A 75 -13.86 25.14 -3.99
C TYR A 75 -12.65 24.56 -3.24
N VAL A 76 -11.59 25.37 -3.02
CA VAL A 76 -10.40 24.93 -2.29
C VAL A 76 -10.75 24.53 -0.86
N LYS A 77 -11.53 25.37 -0.15
CA LYS A 77 -11.99 25.07 1.22
C LYS A 77 -12.75 23.75 1.29
N LEU A 78 -13.63 23.47 0.33
CA LEU A 78 -14.45 22.25 0.32
C LEU A 78 -13.61 21.00 0.02
N ILE A 79 -12.67 21.05 -0.93
CA ILE A 79 -11.74 19.95 -1.19
C ILE A 79 -10.92 19.61 0.06
N GLU A 80 -10.35 20.64 0.70
CA GLU A 80 -9.58 20.41 1.92
C GLU A 80 -10.44 19.84 3.05
N GLU A 81 -11.70 20.27 3.18
CA GLU A 81 -12.62 19.72 4.18
C GLU A 81 -13.03 18.28 3.86
N PHE A 82 -13.17 17.91 2.58
CA PHE A 82 -13.35 16.53 2.17
C PHE A 82 -12.14 15.68 2.54
N ASP A 83 -10.90 16.12 2.29
CA ASP A 83 -9.71 15.37 2.69
C ASP A 83 -9.60 15.22 4.22
N LYS A 84 -9.96 16.27 4.99
CA LYS A 84 -10.07 16.20 6.46
C LYS A 84 -11.12 15.18 6.89
N CYS A 85 -12.31 15.19 6.26
CA CYS A 85 -13.38 14.25 6.58
C CYS A 85 -13.05 12.80 6.19
N ILE A 86 -12.37 12.57 5.07
CA ILE A 86 -11.88 11.24 4.66
C ILE A 86 -10.90 10.73 5.72
N LEU A 87 -9.96 11.58 6.13
CA LEU A 87 -8.96 11.23 7.11
C LEU A 87 -9.60 10.88 8.46
N SER A 88 -10.50 11.71 8.96
CA SER A 88 -11.15 11.48 10.25
C SER A 88 -12.14 10.31 10.20
N TYR A 89 -12.93 10.15 9.13
CA TYR A 89 -13.90 9.05 9.00
C TYR A 89 -13.24 7.67 9.02
N PHE A 90 -12.14 7.49 8.29
CA PHE A 90 -11.43 6.20 8.21
C PHE A 90 -10.42 5.97 9.34
N SER A 91 -10.32 6.88 10.31
CA SER A 91 -9.46 6.73 11.49
C SER A 91 -10.14 6.00 12.65
N PHE A 92 -11.37 5.54 12.48
CA PHE A 92 -12.16 4.85 13.52
C PHE A 92 -12.81 3.57 12.98
N HIS A 93 -13.22 2.69 13.90
CA HIS A 93 -13.99 1.46 13.62
C HIS A 93 -13.33 0.53 12.60
N TRP A 94 -12.03 0.24 12.75
CA TRP A 94 -11.27 -0.50 11.74
C TRP A 94 -11.76 -1.93 11.48
N SER A 95 -12.36 -2.62 12.45
CA SER A 95 -13.09 -3.88 12.26
C SER A 95 -14.28 -3.76 11.30
N ARG A 96 -14.81 -2.54 11.10
CA ARG A 96 -15.92 -2.23 10.17
C ARG A 96 -15.43 -1.74 8.80
N THR A 97 -14.13 -1.72 8.54
CA THR A 97 -13.54 -1.30 7.25
C THR A 97 -14.19 -1.99 6.04
N PRO A 98 -14.45 -3.32 6.03
CA PRO A 98 -15.12 -3.96 4.89
C PRO A 98 -16.54 -3.41 4.65
N SER A 99 -17.26 -3.10 5.72
CA SER A 99 -18.60 -2.50 5.66
C SER A 99 -18.54 -1.05 5.17
N MET A 100 -17.55 -0.27 5.61
CA MET A 100 -17.31 1.10 5.11
C MET A 100 -17.07 1.10 3.59
N ILE A 101 -16.14 0.27 3.12
CA ILE A 101 -15.81 0.16 1.69
C ILE A 101 -17.03 -0.28 0.89
N SER A 102 -17.74 -1.33 1.36
CA SER A 102 -18.93 -1.84 0.67
C SER A 102 -20.06 -0.81 0.62
N GLN A 103 -20.22 -0.01 1.68
CA GLN A 103 -21.22 1.05 1.73
C GLN A 103 -20.92 2.17 0.73
N VAL A 104 -19.65 2.56 0.57
CA VAL A 104 -19.23 3.56 -0.41
C VAL A 104 -19.40 3.03 -1.84
N LEU A 105 -18.95 1.80 -2.11
CA LEU A 105 -19.00 1.21 -3.45
C LEU A 105 -20.42 0.75 -3.87
N GLY A 106 -21.30 0.49 -2.91
CA GLY A 106 -22.66 0.02 -3.18
C GLY A 106 -23.60 1.13 -3.67
N ASN A 107 -24.23 0.95 -4.84
CA ASN A 107 -25.42 1.75 -5.24
C ASN A 107 -26.58 1.59 -4.25
N ASN A 108 -27.31 2.68 -4.00
CA ASN A 108 -28.34 2.89 -2.96
C ASN A 108 -29.60 1.99 -2.98
N ASP A 109 -29.70 0.95 -3.82
CA ASP A 109 -30.84 0.04 -3.84
C ASP A 109 -30.74 -1.05 -2.75
N HIS A 110 -31.35 -0.80 -1.59
CA HIS A 110 -31.19 -1.60 -0.37
C HIS A 110 -31.89 -2.96 -0.39
N GLU A 111 -32.98 -3.16 -1.13
CA GLU A 111 -33.80 -4.38 -0.99
C GLU A 111 -33.43 -5.51 -1.96
N LYS A 112 -33.30 -5.22 -3.26
CA LYS A 112 -32.89 -6.23 -4.26
C LYS A 112 -31.46 -6.74 -4.05
N LYS A 113 -30.58 -5.93 -3.42
CA LYS A 113 -29.20 -6.31 -3.12
C LYS A 113 -29.07 -7.26 -1.94
N ARG A 114 -29.87 -7.12 -0.87
CA ARG A 114 -29.77 -7.97 0.32
C ARG A 114 -29.92 -9.46 0.02
N PHE A 115 -30.90 -9.83 -0.82
CA PHE A 115 -31.09 -11.23 -1.22
C PHE A 115 -29.92 -11.73 -2.07
N LYS A 116 -29.48 -10.92 -3.04
CA LYS A 116 -28.31 -11.24 -3.88
C LYS A 116 -27.04 -11.41 -3.04
N ASP A 117 -26.79 -10.52 -2.08
CA ASP A 117 -25.62 -10.56 -1.20
C ASP A 117 -25.66 -11.77 -0.26
N LEU A 118 -26.84 -12.14 0.25
CA LEU A 118 -27.01 -13.34 1.07
C LEU A 118 -26.70 -14.62 0.27
N VAL A 119 -27.24 -14.73 -0.95
CA VAL A 119 -26.97 -15.87 -1.86
C VAL A 119 -25.49 -15.92 -2.26
N MET A 120 -24.88 -14.76 -2.54
CA MET A 120 -23.46 -14.65 -2.88
C MET A 120 -22.55 -15.02 -1.71
N ALA A 121 -22.92 -14.65 -0.48
CA ALA A 121 -22.20 -15.06 0.72
C ALA A 121 -22.31 -16.57 0.96
N ALA A 122 -23.51 -17.16 0.78
CA ALA A 122 -23.74 -18.59 0.95
C ALA A 122 -23.00 -19.46 -0.08
N THR A 123 -22.91 -18.98 -1.33
CA THR A 123 -22.25 -19.70 -2.45
C THR A 123 -20.77 -19.31 -2.65
N ARG A 124 -20.24 -18.40 -1.82
CA ARG A 124 -18.89 -17.84 -1.95
C ARG A 124 -17.82 -18.91 -2.09
N LYS A 125 -17.77 -19.87 -1.16
CA LYS A 125 -16.73 -20.92 -1.13
C LYS A 125 -16.74 -21.76 -2.41
N GLN A 126 -17.92 -22.25 -2.80
CA GLN A 126 -18.08 -23.05 -4.02
C GLN A 126 -17.70 -22.28 -5.30
N ARG A 127 -18.03 -20.99 -5.37
CA ARG A 127 -17.66 -20.14 -6.51
C ARG A 127 -16.15 -19.92 -6.58
N PHE A 128 -15.50 -19.66 -5.45
CA PHE A 128 -14.05 -19.52 -5.37
C PHE A 128 -13.36 -20.83 -5.78
N ASP A 129 -13.76 -21.96 -5.22
CA ASP A 129 -13.19 -23.28 -5.53
C ASP A 129 -13.32 -23.61 -7.03
N ARG A 130 -14.46 -23.30 -7.64
CA ARG A 130 -14.69 -23.50 -9.08
C ARG A 130 -13.72 -22.66 -9.92
N VAL A 131 -13.56 -21.36 -9.62
CA VAL A 131 -12.67 -20.46 -10.37
C VAL A 131 -11.21 -20.85 -10.19
N ILE A 132 -10.81 -21.24 -8.98
CA ILE A 132 -9.45 -21.73 -8.69
C ILE A 132 -9.16 -22.98 -9.52
N HIS A 133 -10.08 -23.95 -9.51
CA HIS A 133 -9.89 -25.19 -10.24
C HIS A 133 -9.84 -24.97 -11.75
N SER A 134 -10.69 -24.08 -12.29
CA SER A 134 -10.73 -23.84 -13.74
C SER A 134 -9.51 -23.08 -14.25
N LEU A 135 -8.88 -22.23 -13.43
CA LEU A 135 -7.76 -21.37 -13.85
C LEU A 135 -6.39 -21.83 -13.35
N LYS A 136 -6.30 -22.93 -12.59
CA LYS A 136 -5.04 -23.39 -11.97
C LYS A 136 -3.88 -23.53 -12.95
N VAL A 137 -4.09 -24.20 -14.07
CA VAL A 137 -3.03 -24.42 -15.09
C VAL A 137 -2.71 -23.12 -15.81
N THR A 138 -3.73 -22.37 -16.24
CA THR A 138 -3.57 -21.05 -16.89
C THR A 138 -2.76 -20.09 -16.04
N ARG A 139 -2.98 -20.10 -14.72
CA ARG A 139 -2.25 -19.27 -13.76
C ARG A 139 -0.75 -19.54 -13.78
N VAL A 140 -0.33 -20.81 -13.80
CA VAL A 140 1.10 -21.18 -13.80
C VAL A 140 1.77 -20.65 -15.07
N PHE A 141 1.19 -20.89 -16.24
CA PHE A 141 1.75 -20.38 -17.50
C PHE A 141 1.78 -18.85 -17.56
N ALA A 142 0.70 -18.19 -17.13
CA ALA A 142 0.65 -16.73 -17.10
C ALA A 142 1.73 -16.14 -16.18
N THR A 143 1.93 -16.74 -15.00
CA THR A 143 2.95 -16.29 -14.03
C THR A 143 4.35 -16.42 -14.61
N LEU A 144 4.67 -17.57 -15.22
CA LEU A 144 5.96 -17.77 -15.89
C LEU A 144 6.21 -16.77 -17.02
N VAL A 145 5.18 -16.47 -17.82
CA VAL A 145 5.28 -15.46 -18.88
C VAL A 145 5.57 -14.06 -18.31
N GLU A 146 4.94 -13.68 -17.20
CA GLU A 146 5.22 -12.40 -16.55
C GLU A 146 6.62 -12.35 -15.92
N GLU A 147 7.09 -13.45 -15.31
CA GLU A 147 8.49 -13.56 -14.83
C GLU A 147 9.49 -13.40 -15.99
N MET A 148 9.25 -14.07 -17.12
CA MET A 148 10.10 -13.95 -18.32
C MET A 148 10.10 -12.53 -18.89
N LYS A 149 8.96 -11.84 -18.91
CA LYS A 149 8.87 -10.43 -19.33
C LYS A 149 9.65 -9.50 -18.40
N ALA A 150 9.56 -9.74 -17.09
CA ALA A 150 10.27 -8.93 -16.09
C ALA A 150 11.80 -9.08 -16.20
N ILE A 151 12.29 -10.27 -16.57
CA ILE A 151 13.72 -10.53 -16.80
C ILE A 151 14.19 -9.98 -18.15
N GLY A 152 13.36 -10.15 -19.19
CA GLY A 152 13.73 -10.02 -20.60
C GLY A 152 13.63 -8.64 -21.23
N GLY A 153 13.36 -7.58 -20.46
CA GLY A 153 13.43 -6.16 -20.87
C GLY A 153 13.33 -5.90 -22.39
N ILE A 154 12.11 -5.94 -22.93
CA ILE A 154 11.70 -5.67 -24.33
C ILE A 154 12.83 -5.24 -25.28
N SER A 155 13.38 -6.19 -26.06
CA SER A 155 14.02 -5.91 -27.35
C SER A 155 12.94 -5.90 -28.45
N ASN A 156 12.13 -4.85 -28.53
CA ASN A 156 11.30 -4.61 -29.71
C ASN A 156 12.14 -3.90 -30.78
N GLY A 157 12.84 -4.70 -31.57
CA GLY A 157 13.60 -4.22 -32.72
C GLY A 157 14.28 -5.35 -33.48
N SER A 158 13.69 -5.69 -34.63
CA SER A 158 14.22 -6.50 -35.74
C SER A 158 14.49 -8.00 -35.53
N ASN A 159 13.61 -8.76 -36.20
CA ASN A 159 13.80 -9.99 -36.96
C ASN A 159 14.51 -11.18 -36.31
N GLY A 160 13.77 -12.30 -36.31
CA GLY A 160 14.20 -13.56 -35.75
C GLY A 160 15.45 -14.10 -36.41
N GLU A 161 16.31 -14.66 -35.58
CA GLU A 161 16.94 -15.95 -35.74
C GLU A 161 17.83 -16.21 -34.51
N SER A 162 17.85 -17.46 -34.07
CA SER A 162 18.88 -18.06 -33.20
C SER A 162 18.93 -17.65 -31.72
N CYS A 163 18.65 -18.64 -30.86
CA CYS A 163 19.09 -18.73 -29.48
C CYS A 163 20.57 -18.37 -29.36
N THR A 164 20.88 -17.15 -28.95
CA THR A 164 22.23 -16.74 -28.57
C THR A 164 22.16 -15.90 -27.31
N GLU A 165 23.13 -16.16 -26.43
CA GLU A 165 23.31 -15.64 -25.08
C GLU A 165 22.78 -14.22 -24.89
N VAL A 166 22.01 -14.01 -23.81
CA VAL A 166 21.53 -12.71 -23.35
C VAL A 166 22.73 -11.79 -23.13
N MET A 167 23.12 -11.05 -24.17
CA MET A 167 24.23 -10.11 -24.11
C MET A 167 23.82 -8.93 -23.24
N VAL A 168 24.25 -8.99 -21.98
CA VAL A 168 24.19 -7.86 -21.05
C VAL A 168 25.03 -6.71 -21.63
N PRO A 169 24.54 -5.46 -21.65
CA PRO A 169 25.31 -4.32 -22.14
C PRO A 169 26.69 -4.25 -21.47
N VAL A 170 27.74 -4.12 -22.29
CA VAL A 170 29.17 -4.15 -21.92
C VAL A 170 29.54 -3.19 -20.76
N ALA A 171 28.71 -2.18 -20.47
CA ALA A 171 28.89 -1.25 -19.37
C ALA A 171 28.61 -1.84 -17.96
N HIS A 172 27.79 -2.89 -17.84
CA HIS A 172 27.43 -3.48 -16.54
C HIS A 172 28.53 -4.39 -15.96
N ASN A 173 29.47 -4.90 -16.76
CA ASN A 173 30.54 -5.80 -16.30
C ASN A 173 31.69 -5.11 -15.53
N LYS A 174 31.76 -3.77 -15.49
CA LYS A 174 32.85 -3.05 -14.82
C LYS A 174 32.55 -2.64 -13.37
N ARG A 175 31.28 -2.55 -12.98
CA ARG A 175 30.86 -2.13 -11.62
C ARG A 175 30.19 -3.26 -10.86
N SER A 176 30.09 -3.13 -9.54
CA SER A 176 29.25 -4.01 -8.74
C SER A 176 27.77 -3.80 -9.11
N PRO A 177 26.98 -4.88 -9.24
CA PRO A 177 25.53 -4.76 -9.38
C PRO A 177 24.93 -4.21 -8.07
N VAL A 178 23.78 -3.55 -8.17
CA VAL A 178 23.11 -2.92 -7.03
C VAL A 178 21.80 -3.64 -6.71
N LEU A 179 21.61 -3.97 -5.44
CA LEU A 179 20.33 -4.43 -4.88
C LEU A 179 19.77 -3.29 -4.03
N LEU A 180 18.68 -2.68 -4.50
CA LEU A 180 17.91 -1.69 -3.75
C LEU A 180 16.74 -2.37 -3.04
N LEU A 181 16.82 -2.42 -1.72
CA LEU A 181 15.77 -2.89 -0.83
C LEU A 181 14.87 -1.71 -0.46
N MET A 182 13.67 -1.64 -1.03
CA MET A 182 12.65 -0.69 -0.61
C MET A 182 11.81 -1.33 0.51
N GLY A 183 11.83 -0.70 1.68
CA GLY A 183 11.13 -1.16 2.88
C GLY A 183 10.19 -0.10 3.45
N GLY A 184 9.20 -0.56 4.22
CA GLY A 184 8.20 0.32 4.80
C GLY A 184 6.83 -0.34 4.85
N GLY A 185 6.08 -0.01 5.89
CA GLY A 185 4.74 -0.56 6.09
C GLY A 185 3.82 -0.33 4.89
N MET A 186 2.79 -1.17 4.76
CA MET A 186 1.80 -1.03 3.68
C MET A 186 1.16 0.37 3.76
N GLY A 187 1.02 1.06 2.63
CA GLY A 187 0.49 2.44 2.60
C GLY A 187 1.45 3.55 3.05
N ALA A 188 2.73 3.23 3.35
CA ALA A 188 3.73 4.23 3.77
C ALA A 188 4.15 5.22 2.67
N GLY A 189 3.74 5.03 1.41
CA GLY A 189 4.12 5.94 0.31
C GLY A 189 5.43 5.56 -0.40
N LYS A 190 5.84 4.28 -0.35
CA LYS A 190 7.06 3.77 -1.03
C LYS A 190 7.15 4.16 -2.50
N SER A 191 6.06 4.01 -3.24
CA SER A 191 6.03 4.33 -4.68
C SER A 191 6.31 5.81 -4.98
N THR A 192 6.00 6.73 -4.05
CA THR A 192 6.33 8.16 -4.20
C THR A 192 7.84 8.37 -4.10
N VAL A 193 8.47 7.77 -3.09
CA VAL A 193 9.93 7.85 -2.89
C VAL A 193 10.68 7.15 -4.04
N LEU A 194 10.19 5.99 -4.48
CA LEU A 194 10.80 5.24 -5.59
C LEU A 194 10.82 6.06 -6.88
N LYS A 195 9.75 6.80 -7.19
CA LYS A 195 9.70 7.68 -8.37
C LYS A 195 10.81 8.74 -8.37
N ASP A 196 11.19 9.24 -7.19
CA ASP A 196 12.26 10.23 -7.08
C ASP A 196 13.64 9.58 -7.14
N ILE A 197 13.81 8.41 -6.53
CA ILE A 197 15.05 7.62 -6.64
C ILE A 197 15.35 7.22 -8.09
N LEU A 198 14.32 6.81 -8.85
CA LEU A 198 14.49 6.43 -10.25
C LEU A 198 14.95 7.60 -11.15
N LYS A 199 14.77 8.85 -10.72
CA LYS A 199 15.30 10.04 -11.41
C LYS A 199 16.76 10.32 -11.09
N GLU A 200 17.34 9.68 -10.07
CA GLU A 200 18.75 9.89 -9.72
C GLU A 200 19.68 9.46 -10.87
N PRO A 201 20.87 10.08 -11.02
CA PRO A 201 21.77 9.81 -12.14
C PRO A 201 22.14 8.33 -12.30
N PHE A 202 22.26 7.61 -11.19
CA PHE A 202 22.53 6.18 -11.22
C PHE A 202 21.37 5.39 -11.84
N TRP A 203 20.16 5.50 -11.28
CA TRP A 203 18.99 4.71 -11.69
C TRP A 203 18.47 5.11 -13.07
N SER A 204 18.48 6.41 -13.38
CA SER A 204 18.18 6.90 -14.73
C SER A 204 19.16 6.37 -15.78
N GLY A 205 20.45 6.22 -15.41
CA GLY A 205 21.48 5.63 -16.28
C GLY A 205 21.39 4.11 -16.43
N VAL A 206 20.84 3.38 -15.44
CA VAL A 206 20.51 1.95 -15.56
C VAL A 206 19.31 1.74 -16.47
N GLY A 207 18.41 2.73 -16.58
CA GLY A 207 17.25 2.70 -17.47
C GLY A 207 16.29 1.55 -17.13
N SER A 208 15.67 0.97 -18.16
CA SER A 208 14.76 -0.18 -18.03
C SER A 208 15.46 -1.53 -17.76
N ASN A 209 16.78 -1.54 -17.57
CA ASN A 209 17.54 -2.77 -17.35
C ASN A 209 17.49 -3.26 -15.90
N ALA A 210 17.08 -2.43 -14.94
CA ALA A 210 16.87 -2.86 -13.57
C ALA A 210 15.65 -3.79 -13.49
N VAL A 211 15.78 -4.91 -12.78
CA VAL A 211 14.67 -5.82 -12.52
C VAL A 211 13.91 -5.30 -11.29
N VAL A 212 12.65 -4.93 -11.47
CA VAL A 212 11.75 -4.53 -10.37
C VAL A 212 10.99 -5.76 -9.89
N VAL A 213 11.18 -6.10 -8.61
CA VAL A 213 10.51 -7.21 -7.94
C VAL A 213 9.46 -6.66 -6.99
N GLU A 214 8.18 -6.77 -7.37
CA GLU A 214 7.04 -6.35 -6.56
C GLU A 214 5.97 -7.45 -6.55
N ALA A 215 5.70 -8.03 -5.38
CA ALA A 215 4.70 -9.10 -5.27
C ALA A 215 3.27 -8.62 -5.62
N ASP A 216 2.96 -7.35 -5.38
CA ASP A 216 1.65 -6.77 -5.72
C ASP A 216 1.44 -6.66 -7.25
N ALA A 217 2.50 -6.49 -8.05
CA ALA A 217 2.39 -6.47 -9.51
C ALA A 217 1.92 -7.84 -10.06
N PHE A 218 2.46 -8.94 -9.51
CA PHE A 218 2.05 -10.29 -9.88
C PHE A 218 0.58 -10.58 -9.51
N LYS A 219 0.06 -10.00 -8.40
CA LYS A 219 -1.36 -10.13 -8.03
C LYS A 219 -2.27 -9.50 -9.08
N GLU A 220 -1.90 -8.33 -9.62
CA GLU A 220 -2.70 -7.61 -10.61
C GLU A 220 -2.75 -8.34 -11.96
N THR A 221 -1.72 -9.13 -12.26
CA THR A 221 -1.68 -10.00 -13.45
C THR A 221 -2.30 -11.38 -13.23
N ASP A 222 -2.54 -11.77 -11.98
CA ASP A 222 -3.08 -13.08 -11.64
C ASP A 222 -4.50 -13.28 -12.23
N VAL A 223 -4.65 -14.33 -13.04
CA VAL A 223 -5.90 -14.65 -13.74
C VAL A 223 -7.06 -14.96 -12.80
N ILE A 224 -6.79 -15.54 -11.62
CA ILE A 224 -7.79 -15.82 -10.59
C ILE A 224 -8.19 -14.51 -9.91
N TYR A 225 -7.23 -13.66 -9.58
CA TYR A 225 -7.50 -12.34 -8.99
C TYR A 225 -8.39 -11.51 -9.92
N ARG A 226 -8.05 -11.42 -11.21
CA ARG A 226 -8.85 -10.72 -12.23
C ARG A 226 -10.26 -11.31 -12.34
N ALA A 227 -10.40 -12.62 -12.48
CA ALA A 227 -11.71 -13.26 -12.63
C ALA A 227 -12.64 -12.99 -11.43
N LEU A 228 -12.10 -13.09 -10.20
CA LEU A 228 -12.89 -12.85 -8.99
C LEU A 228 -13.21 -11.37 -8.77
N SER A 229 -12.26 -10.47 -9.05
CA SER A 229 -12.46 -9.02 -8.93
C SER A 229 -13.46 -8.48 -9.97
N SER A 230 -13.48 -9.07 -11.17
CA SER A 230 -14.41 -8.71 -12.25
C SER A 230 -15.87 -9.06 -11.94
N SER A 231 -16.12 -9.91 -10.95
CA SER A 231 -17.48 -10.39 -10.60
C SER A 231 -18.33 -9.34 -9.87
N GLY A 232 -17.79 -8.14 -9.60
CA GLY A 232 -18.54 -6.98 -9.09
C GLY A 232 -19.01 -7.08 -7.64
N HIS A 233 -18.51 -8.02 -6.85
CA HIS A 233 -18.90 -8.19 -5.44
C HIS A 233 -17.81 -7.67 -4.49
N HIS A 234 -17.92 -6.40 -4.11
CA HIS A 234 -16.92 -5.69 -3.30
C HIS A 234 -16.73 -6.26 -1.88
N GLY A 235 -17.70 -7.02 -1.36
CA GLY A 235 -17.60 -7.67 -0.05
C GLY A 235 -16.55 -8.79 0.02
N ASP A 236 -16.11 -9.30 -1.12
CA ASP A 236 -15.13 -10.40 -1.21
C ASP A 236 -13.70 -9.92 -1.46
N MET A 237 -13.52 -8.61 -1.69
CA MET A 237 -12.26 -8.00 -2.14
C MET A 237 -11.05 -8.43 -1.31
N LEU A 238 -11.22 -8.48 0.01
CA LEU A 238 -10.17 -8.88 0.93
C LEU A 238 -9.79 -10.37 0.81
N GLN A 239 -10.79 -11.26 0.71
CA GLN A 239 -10.58 -12.70 0.57
C GLN A 239 -9.96 -13.04 -0.79
N THR A 240 -10.36 -12.35 -1.85
CA THR A 240 -9.76 -12.48 -3.17
C THR A 240 -8.28 -12.07 -3.17
N ALA A 241 -7.92 -10.97 -2.50
CA ALA A 241 -6.53 -10.54 -2.39
C ALA A 241 -5.66 -11.52 -1.58
N GLU A 242 -6.21 -12.12 -0.54
CA GLU A 242 -5.49 -13.10 0.30
C GLU A 242 -5.28 -14.44 -0.40
N LEU A 243 -6.27 -14.88 -1.18
CA LEU A 243 -6.20 -16.13 -1.93
C LEU A 243 -4.99 -16.19 -2.88
N VAL A 244 -4.66 -15.06 -3.52
CA VAL A 244 -3.56 -14.97 -4.47
C VAL A 244 -2.24 -14.51 -3.85
N HIS A 245 -2.22 -14.28 -2.53
CA HIS A 245 -1.07 -13.70 -1.86
C HIS A 245 0.16 -14.59 -1.97
N GLN A 246 0.03 -15.88 -1.60
CA GLN A 246 1.17 -16.79 -1.54
C GLN A 246 1.85 -16.96 -2.90
N SER A 247 1.08 -17.26 -3.95
CA SER A 247 1.64 -17.45 -5.29
C SER A 247 2.33 -16.21 -5.84
N SER A 248 1.83 -15.02 -5.50
CA SER A 248 2.42 -13.76 -5.98
C SER A 248 3.71 -13.46 -5.23
N THR A 249 3.78 -13.83 -3.95
CA THR A 249 5.02 -13.83 -3.17
C THR A 249 6.02 -14.83 -3.73
N ASP A 250 5.60 -16.06 -4.06
CA ASP A 250 6.46 -17.10 -4.62
C ASP A 250 7.03 -16.65 -5.99
N ALA A 251 6.20 -16.07 -6.86
CA ALA A 251 6.63 -15.53 -8.15
C ALA A 251 7.65 -14.40 -8.01
N ALA A 252 7.41 -13.47 -7.07
CA ALA A 252 8.36 -12.40 -6.77
C ALA A 252 9.68 -12.95 -6.22
N GLN A 253 9.65 -13.98 -5.37
CA GLN A 253 10.85 -14.63 -4.85
C GLN A 253 11.62 -15.39 -5.94
N SER A 254 10.92 -16.07 -6.86
CA SER A 254 11.48 -16.73 -8.04
C SER A 254 12.21 -15.72 -8.94
N LEU A 255 11.55 -14.59 -9.24
CA LEU A 255 12.14 -13.50 -10.00
C LEU A 255 13.38 -12.91 -9.29
N LEU A 256 13.30 -12.71 -7.97
CA LEU A 256 14.39 -12.16 -7.17
C LEU A 256 15.65 -13.03 -7.23
N VAL A 257 15.54 -14.32 -6.91
CA VAL A 257 16.70 -15.22 -6.89
C VAL A 257 17.29 -15.35 -8.29
N THR A 258 16.45 -15.39 -9.32
CA THR A 258 16.90 -15.45 -10.71
C THR A 258 17.68 -14.20 -11.11
N ALA A 259 17.14 -13.01 -10.81
CA ALA A 259 17.79 -11.75 -11.14
C ALA A 259 19.12 -11.54 -10.40
N LEU A 260 19.17 -11.92 -9.12
CA LEU A 260 20.39 -11.84 -8.31
C LEU A 260 21.46 -12.83 -8.77
N ASN A 261 21.06 -14.05 -9.07
CA ASN A 261 21.93 -15.06 -9.66
C ASN A 261 22.50 -14.61 -11.02
N GLU A 262 21.80 -13.77 -11.78
CA GLU A 262 22.31 -13.22 -13.04
C GLU A 262 23.14 -11.95 -12.92
N GLY A 263 23.33 -11.41 -11.71
CA GLY A 263 24.12 -10.20 -11.51
C GLY A 263 23.43 -8.94 -12.04
N ARG A 264 22.09 -8.94 -12.15
CA ARG A 264 21.30 -7.78 -12.59
C ARG A 264 21.19 -6.74 -11.48
N ASP A 265 21.04 -5.47 -11.82
CA ASP A 265 20.56 -4.49 -10.84
C ASP A 265 19.10 -4.81 -10.49
N VAL A 266 18.79 -4.84 -9.20
CA VAL A 266 17.49 -5.27 -8.70
C VAL A 266 16.93 -4.19 -7.79
N ILE A 267 15.65 -3.88 -7.97
CA ILE A 267 14.84 -3.08 -7.05
C ILE A 267 13.79 -4.00 -6.46
N MET A 268 13.90 -4.29 -5.17
CA MET A 268 12.95 -5.13 -4.45
C MET A 268 12.00 -4.23 -3.66
N ASP A 269 10.74 -4.13 -4.10
CA ASP A 269 9.67 -3.43 -3.38
C ASP A 269 8.92 -4.39 -2.45
N GLY A 270 9.16 -4.24 -1.16
CA GLY A 270 8.54 -5.04 -0.12
C GLY A 270 8.19 -4.24 1.13
N THR A 271 7.57 -4.91 2.09
CA THR A 271 7.39 -4.32 3.42
C THR A 271 8.69 -4.38 4.24
N LEU A 272 9.52 -5.39 3.97
CA LEU A 272 10.69 -5.77 4.78
C LEU A 272 10.32 -5.96 6.27
N ALA A 273 9.08 -6.36 6.54
CA ALA A 273 8.54 -6.53 7.88
C ALA A 273 8.93 -7.88 8.53
N TRP A 274 9.58 -8.78 7.80
CA TRP A 274 9.94 -10.10 8.30
C TRP A 274 11.47 -10.26 8.27
N MET A 275 12.09 -10.13 9.43
CA MET A 275 13.54 -10.01 9.58
C MET A 275 14.32 -11.21 9.04
N PRO A 276 13.95 -12.48 9.32
CA PRO A 276 14.73 -13.63 8.83
C PRO A 276 14.81 -13.68 7.30
N PHE A 277 13.72 -13.35 6.62
CA PHE A 277 13.71 -13.25 5.16
C PHE A 277 14.70 -12.20 4.64
N VAL A 278 14.69 -11.00 5.23
CA VAL A 278 15.59 -9.91 4.81
C VAL A 278 17.06 -10.27 5.05
N GLU A 279 17.36 -10.87 6.20
CA GLU A 279 18.72 -11.32 6.54
C GLU A 279 19.23 -12.37 5.58
N GLN A 280 18.45 -13.42 5.34
CA GLN A 280 18.81 -14.47 4.38
C GLN A 280 18.93 -13.91 2.95
N THR A 281 18.08 -12.96 2.55
CA THR A 281 18.19 -12.30 1.23
C THR A 281 19.47 -11.47 1.11
N ILE A 282 19.85 -10.73 2.14
CA ILE A 282 21.10 -9.97 2.16
C ILE A 282 22.29 -10.94 2.07
N GLU A 283 22.29 -12.01 2.87
CA GLU A 283 23.33 -13.03 2.83
C GLU A 283 23.47 -13.68 1.45
N MET A 284 22.35 -14.09 0.84
CA MET A 284 22.31 -14.58 -0.53
C MET A 284 22.91 -13.56 -1.49
N ALA A 285 22.46 -12.31 -1.48
CA ALA A 285 22.95 -11.26 -2.38
C ALA A 285 24.46 -10.97 -2.21
N ARG A 286 25.00 -11.13 -0.99
CA ARG A 286 26.45 -11.05 -0.76
C ARG A 286 27.19 -12.25 -1.36
N ASN A 287 26.57 -13.42 -1.45
CA ASN A 287 27.20 -14.67 -1.86
C ASN A 287 26.94 -15.11 -3.31
N VAL A 288 25.92 -14.57 -4.01
CA VAL A 288 25.56 -14.96 -5.40
C VAL A 288 26.70 -14.81 -6.43
N HIS A 289 27.74 -14.04 -6.12
CA HIS A 289 28.94 -13.92 -6.96
C HIS A 289 29.88 -15.14 -6.85
N LYS A 290 29.71 -15.99 -5.81
CA LYS A 290 30.50 -17.20 -5.53
C LYS A 290 29.74 -18.48 -5.81
N CYS A 291 28.44 -18.52 -5.49
CA CYS A 291 27.59 -19.69 -5.62
C CYS A 291 26.21 -19.32 -6.15
N ARG A 292 25.49 -20.29 -6.73
CA ARG A 292 24.11 -20.11 -7.17
C ARG A 292 23.14 -20.50 -6.05
N TYR A 293 22.00 -19.82 -6.02
CA TYR A 293 20.92 -20.08 -5.07
C TYR A 293 19.64 -20.48 -5.79
N ARG A 294 18.74 -21.17 -5.08
CA ARG A 294 17.34 -21.42 -5.48
C ARG A 294 16.41 -21.07 -4.34
N MET A 295 15.11 -20.99 -4.62
CA MET A 295 14.10 -20.84 -3.57
C MET A 295 14.13 -22.02 -2.60
N GLY A 296 14.17 -21.73 -1.31
CA GLY A 296 13.97 -22.71 -0.25
C GLY A 296 12.49 -22.94 0.06
N LEU A 297 12.23 -23.70 1.12
CA LEU A 297 10.87 -24.06 1.55
C LEU A 297 10.05 -22.87 2.11
N GLY A 298 10.69 -21.74 2.38
CA GLY A 298 10.12 -20.58 3.05
C GLY A 298 9.89 -20.84 4.54
N TYR A 299 8.84 -20.22 5.07
CA TYR A 299 8.37 -20.43 6.44
C TYR A 299 7.31 -21.53 6.47
N LYS A 300 7.53 -22.59 7.25
CA LYS A 300 6.56 -23.65 7.51
C LYS A 300 6.57 -24.05 8.98
N GLU A 301 5.40 -24.12 9.58
CA GLU A 301 5.18 -24.74 10.87
C GLU A 301 4.70 -26.18 10.63
N ALA A 302 5.41 -27.15 11.20
CA ALA A 302 5.00 -28.55 11.18
C ALA A 302 3.99 -28.84 12.30
N GLU A 303 3.23 -29.93 12.18
CA GLU A 303 2.20 -30.34 13.14
C GLU A 303 2.75 -30.64 14.54
N ASP A 304 4.05 -30.96 14.63
CA ASP A 304 4.79 -31.19 15.87
C ASP A 304 5.28 -29.89 16.56
N GLY A 305 4.99 -28.72 15.97
CA GLY A 305 5.43 -27.42 16.44
C GLY A 305 6.85 -27.02 16.00
N THR A 306 7.53 -27.83 15.18
CA THR A 306 8.85 -27.48 14.63
C THR A 306 8.68 -26.43 13.52
N THR A 307 9.42 -25.31 13.62
CA THR A 307 9.42 -24.26 12.60
C THR A 307 10.62 -24.43 11.66
N ILE A 308 10.34 -24.58 10.37
CA ILE A 308 11.35 -24.54 9.30
C ILE A 308 11.28 -23.15 8.68
N GLU A 309 12.39 -22.43 8.67
CA GLU A 309 12.49 -21.09 8.08
C GLU A 309 13.74 -20.99 7.19
N ASN A 310 13.56 -21.34 5.91
CA ASN A 310 14.64 -21.33 4.93
C ASN A 310 14.13 -20.78 3.60
N TYR A 311 14.51 -19.54 3.27
CA TYR A 311 14.05 -18.86 2.06
C TYR A 311 14.95 -19.10 0.84
N TRP A 312 16.25 -19.36 1.05
CA TRP A 312 17.23 -19.49 -0.01
C TRP A 312 18.15 -20.68 0.23
N GLU A 313 18.22 -21.59 -0.74
CA GLU A 313 19.09 -22.76 -0.68
C GLU A 313 20.25 -22.58 -1.66
N GLN A 314 21.47 -22.82 -1.19
CA GLN A 314 22.62 -22.91 -2.07
C GLN A 314 22.51 -24.18 -2.92
N VAL A 315 22.80 -24.06 -4.22
CA VAL A 315 22.84 -25.19 -5.13
C VAL A 315 24.26 -25.75 -5.14
N GLU A 316 24.42 -27.05 -4.86
CA GLU A 316 25.71 -27.75 -4.99
C GLU A 316 26.08 -27.89 -6.47
N ASP A 317 27.29 -27.45 -6.81
CA ASP A 317 27.82 -27.47 -8.18
C ASP A 317 28.35 -28.88 -8.52
N ASP A 318 27.47 -29.76 -9.01
CA ASP A 318 27.88 -31.11 -9.48
C ASP A 318 28.53 -31.09 -10.89
N ASP A 319 28.44 -29.97 -11.62
CA ASP A 319 28.93 -29.89 -13.01
C ASP A 319 30.23 -29.08 -13.15
N ALA A 320 31.22 -29.70 -13.77
CA ALA A 320 32.52 -29.10 -14.11
C ALA A 320 32.45 -27.85 -15.03
N HIS A 321 31.25 -27.44 -15.45
CA HIS A 321 30.94 -26.27 -16.27
C HIS A 321 30.41 -25.05 -15.48
N SER A 322 30.09 -25.18 -14.19
CA SER A 322 29.60 -24.08 -13.34
C SER A 322 30.68 -23.47 -12.43
N LYS A 323 31.97 -23.79 -12.65
CA LYS A 323 33.09 -23.11 -11.97
C LYS A 323 32.91 -21.60 -12.10
N GLN A 324 32.75 -20.91 -10.96
CA GLN A 324 32.84 -19.46 -10.77
C GLN A 324 32.76 -18.68 -12.09
N VAL A 325 31.65 -18.00 -12.38
CA VAL A 325 31.63 -17.03 -13.48
C VAL A 325 32.71 -15.98 -13.19
N LYS A 326 33.92 -16.21 -13.71
CA LYS A 326 35.14 -15.47 -13.35
C LYS A 326 34.88 -14.00 -13.68
N GLY A 327 34.94 -13.14 -12.68
CA GLY A 327 34.78 -11.69 -12.84
C GLY A 327 33.48 -11.09 -12.29
N ARG A 328 32.53 -11.88 -11.75
CA ARG A 328 31.36 -11.31 -11.07
C ARG A 328 31.75 -10.62 -9.75
N LYS A 329 31.28 -9.39 -9.59
CA LYS A 329 31.52 -8.57 -8.38
C LYS A 329 30.39 -8.80 -7.36
N PRO A 330 30.68 -8.67 -6.05
CA PRO A 330 29.65 -8.72 -5.03
C PRO A 330 28.67 -7.55 -5.20
N TYR A 331 27.41 -7.78 -4.80
CA TYR A 331 26.38 -6.75 -4.80
C TYR A 331 26.70 -5.62 -3.81
N ARG A 332 26.47 -4.39 -4.25
CA ARG A 332 26.25 -3.24 -3.36
C ARG A 332 24.78 -3.24 -2.95
N ILE A 333 24.52 -3.22 -1.66
CA ILE A 333 23.17 -3.31 -1.10
C ILE A 333 22.78 -1.94 -0.52
N GLU A 334 21.69 -1.39 -1.04
CA GLU A 334 21.13 -0.11 -0.62
C GLU A 334 19.76 -0.34 0.02
N LEU A 335 19.51 0.24 1.18
CA LEU A 335 18.23 0.19 1.87
C LEU A 335 17.55 1.56 1.79
N VAL A 336 16.29 1.57 1.39
CA VAL A 336 15.44 2.75 1.48
C VAL A 336 14.22 2.41 2.31
N GLY A 337 14.19 2.93 3.54
CA GLY A 337 13.04 2.86 4.41
C GLY A 337 12.08 4.02 4.16
N VAL A 338 10.78 3.74 4.18
CA VAL A 338 9.73 4.76 4.10
C VAL A 338 8.75 4.55 5.24
N VAL A 339 8.58 5.59 6.04
CA VAL A 339 7.71 5.61 7.23
C VAL A 339 6.68 6.73 7.14
N CYS A 340 5.55 6.51 7.79
CA CYS A 340 4.55 7.53 8.07
C CYS A 340 3.72 7.11 9.28
N ASP A 341 2.92 8.02 9.82
CA ASP A 341 1.99 7.70 10.89
C ASP A 341 1.03 6.58 10.47
N ALA A 342 0.81 5.64 11.38
CA ALA A 342 0.08 4.42 11.10
C ALA A 342 -1.36 4.70 10.62
N TYR A 343 -2.04 5.69 11.20
CA TYR A 343 -3.41 6.04 10.77
C TYR A 343 -3.45 6.60 9.34
N LEU A 344 -2.44 7.39 8.92
CA LEU A 344 -2.33 7.87 7.53
C LEU A 344 -2.20 6.70 6.57
N ALA A 345 -1.36 5.71 6.92
CA ALA A 345 -1.21 4.50 6.13
C ALA A 345 -2.53 3.73 6.01
N VAL A 346 -3.28 3.56 7.11
CA VAL A 346 -4.59 2.89 7.12
C VAL A 346 -5.58 3.61 6.21
N VAL A 347 -5.72 4.93 6.34
CA VAL A 347 -6.60 5.72 5.47
C VAL A 347 -6.19 5.59 4.00
N ARG A 348 -4.89 5.66 3.68
CA ARG A 348 -4.37 5.44 2.32
C ARG A 348 -4.73 4.05 1.80
N GLY A 349 -4.61 3.03 2.65
CA GLY A 349 -4.98 1.64 2.34
C GLY A 349 -6.47 1.50 2.00
N ILE A 350 -7.34 2.13 2.80
CA ILE A 350 -8.79 2.11 2.58
C ILE A 350 -9.17 2.88 1.31
N ARG A 351 -8.60 4.08 1.09
CA ARG A 351 -8.80 4.85 -0.15
C ARG A 351 -8.38 4.05 -1.37
N ARG A 352 -7.23 3.37 -1.30
CA ARG A 352 -6.74 2.49 -2.38
C ARG A 352 -7.72 1.33 -2.65
N ALA A 353 -8.32 0.76 -1.61
CA ALA A 353 -9.35 -0.27 -1.77
C ALA A 353 -10.59 0.26 -2.50
N ILE A 354 -11.02 1.49 -2.20
CA ILE A 354 -12.15 2.15 -2.87
C ILE A 354 -11.82 2.47 -4.34
N MET A 355 -10.66 3.06 -4.60
CA MET A 355 -10.30 3.58 -5.92
C MET A 355 -9.87 2.49 -6.91
N VAL A 356 -9.08 1.50 -6.46
CA VAL A 356 -8.47 0.50 -7.35
C VAL A 356 -8.76 -0.94 -6.93
N GLY A 357 -9.67 -1.15 -5.98
CA GLY A 357 -10.09 -2.50 -5.57
C GLY A 357 -9.06 -3.29 -4.76
N ARG A 358 -8.00 -2.64 -4.27
CA ARG A 358 -6.93 -3.30 -3.48
C ARG A 358 -7.12 -3.11 -1.98
N ALA A 359 -7.87 -4.02 -1.36
CA ALA A 359 -8.06 -4.07 0.09
C ALA A 359 -6.90 -4.77 0.82
N VAL A 360 -6.62 -4.29 2.03
CA VAL A 360 -5.63 -4.84 2.95
C VAL A 360 -6.27 -4.87 4.35
N ARG A 361 -6.03 -5.92 5.13
CA ARG A 361 -6.44 -5.95 6.54
C ARG A 361 -5.67 -4.88 7.32
N VAL A 362 -6.39 -4.05 8.07
CA VAL A 362 -5.80 -3.00 8.91
C VAL A 362 -4.78 -3.57 9.88
N GLN A 363 -5.11 -4.65 10.59
CA GLN A 363 -4.20 -5.34 11.50
C GLN A 363 -2.88 -5.78 10.80
N SER A 364 -2.96 -6.37 9.60
CA SER A 364 -1.78 -6.76 8.81
C SER A 364 -0.95 -5.54 8.41
N GLN A 365 -1.62 -4.44 8.08
CA GLN A 365 -0.96 -3.17 7.78
C GLN A 365 -0.23 -2.61 9.00
N LEU A 366 -0.86 -2.54 10.18
CA LEU A 366 -0.23 -2.10 11.42
C LEU A 366 0.96 -2.99 11.81
N LYS A 367 0.80 -4.32 11.73
CA LYS A 367 1.88 -5.30 11.93
C LYS A 367 3.07 -5.03 11.03
N SER A 368 2.84 -4.70 9.75
CA SER A 368 3.91 -4.39 8.81
C SER A 368 4.71 -3.14 9.19
N HIS A 369 4.04 -2.09 9.66
CA HIS A 369 4.69 -0.86 10.14
C HIS A 369 5.50 -1.14 11.40
N LYS A 370 4.89 -1.80 12.39
CA LYS A 370 5.52 -2.16 13.67
C LYS A 370 6.79 -2.96 13.46
N ARG A 371 6.71 -4.06 12.71
CA ARG A 371 7.86 -4.96 12.51
C ARG A 371 8.96 -4.29 11.68
N PHE A 372 8.61 -3.56 10.62
CA PHE A 372 9.61 -2.83 9.82
C PHE A 372 10.35 -1.80 10.67
N ALA A 373 9.62 -0.98 11.43
CA ALA A 373 10.21 0.06 12.27
C ALA A 373 11.16 -0.53 13.32
N SER A 374 10.77 -1.61 13.98
CA SER A 374 11.62 -2.29 14.97
C SER A 374 12.86 -2.96 14.35
N ALA A 375 12.79 -3.41 13.10
CA ALA A 375 13.89 -4.09 12.42
C ALA A 375 14.84 -3.14 11.69
N PHE A 376 14.40 -1.92 11.34
CA PHE A 376 15.16 -0.97 10.53
C PHE A 376 16.58 -0.67 11.05
N PRO A 377 16.82 -0.46 12.37
CA PRO A 377 18.18 -0.25 12.88
C PRO A 377 19.11 -1.43 12.57
N LYS A 378 18.62 -2.67 12.74
CA LYS A 378 19.40 -3.88 12.44
C LYS A 378 19.70 -3.99 10.93
N TYR A 379 18.72 -3.67 10.08
CA TYR A 379 18.95 -3.66 8.64
C TYR A 379 20.02 -2.66 8.23
N CYS A 380 20.08 -1.49 8.90
CA CYS A 380 21.12 -0.49 8.64
C CYS A 380 22.53 -1.05 8.90
N GLU A 381 22.71 -2.04 9.78
CA GLU A 381 24.02 -2.65 10.05
C GLU A 381 24.44 -3.63 8.94
N LEU A 382 23.49 -4.23 8.23
CA LEU A 382 23.72 -5.29 7.23
C LEU A 382 23.97 -4.76 5.80
N VAL A 383 23.53 -3.55 5.50
CA VAL A 383 23.58 -2.93 4.17
C VAL A 383 24.72 -1.92 4.03
N ASP A 384 25.11 -1.61 2.78
CA ASP A 384 26.17 -0.63 2.53
C ASP A 384 25.64 0.80 2.77
N ASN A 385 24.50 1.13 2.17
CA ASN A 385 23.88 2.46 2.29
C ASN A 385 22.45 2.33 2.80
N ALA A 386 22.00 3.28 3.61
CA ALA A 386 20.62 3.34 4.06
C ALA A 386 20.07 4.77 3.99
N ARG A 387 18.81 4.92 3.58
CA ARG A 387 18.06 6.18 3.62
C ARG A 387 16.72 5.92 4.28
N LEU A 388 16.26 6.84 5.11
CA LEU A 388 14.95 6.79 5.75
C LEU A 388 14.15 8.04 5.38
N TYR A 389 12.98 7.84 4.81
CA TYR A 389 12.07 8.91 4.41
C TYR A 389 10.79 8.92 5.25
N CYS A 390 10.33 10.10 5.63
CA CYS A 390 9.04 10.34 6.25
C CYS A 390 8.04 10.91 5.22
N THR A 391 6.82 10.37 5.16
CA THR A 391 5.76 10.82 4.25
C THR A 391 4.52 11.36 4.98
N ASN A 392 4.71 11.94 6.17
CA ASN A 392 3.62 12.52 6.96
C ASN A 392 3.00 13.77 6.34
N ALA A 393 3.75 14.50 5.52
CA ALA A 393 3.24 15.65 4.78
C ALA A 393 2.11 15.21 3.83
N VAL A 394 0.88 15.60 4.15
CA VAL A 394 -0.28 15.31 3.30
C VAL A 394 -0.14 16.11 2.00
N CYS A 395 -0.07 15.40 0.87
CA CYS A 395 0.20 15.96 -0.46
C CYS A 395 1.56 16.69 -0.61
N GLY A 396 2.48 16.52 0.34
CA GLY A 396 3.83 17.09 0.29
C GLY A 396 4.90 16.09 -0.17
N PRO A 397 6.13 16.57 -0.49
CA PRO A 397 7.23 15.70 -0.87
C PRO A 397 7.71 14.84 0.32
N PRO A 398 8.27 13.65 0.06
CA PRO A 398 8.90 12.84 1.11
C PRO A 398 10.11 13.57 1.72
N ARG A 399 10.22 13.56 3.04
CA ARG A 399 11.35 14.18 3.77
C ARG A 399 12.39 13.13 4.11
N LEU A 400 13.66 13.38 3.83
CA LEU A 400 14.76 12.52 4.26
C LEU A 400 15.07 12.79 5.73
N ILE A 401 14.89 11.79 6.59
CA ILE A 401 15.04 11.90 8.06
C ILE A 401 16.17 11.01 8.61
N GLY A 402 16.76 10.15 7.77
CA GLY A 402 17.90 9.34 8.13
C GLY A 402 18.76 8.99 6.93
N TRP A 403 20.07 8.98 7.10
CA TRP A 403 21.03 8.70 6.03
C TRP A 403 22.28 8.00 6.57
N LYS A 404 22.72 6.96 5.87
CA LYS A 404 23.93 6.18 6.11
C LYS A 404 24.65 6.00 4.78
N ASP A 405 25.97 6.23 4.79
CA ASP A 405 26.85 5.99 3.66
C ASP A 405 28.03 5.11 4.07
N GLY A 406 28.16 3.96 3.42
CA GLY A 406 29.20 2.97 3.68
C GLY A 406 29.25 2.49 5.14
N HIS A 407 30.39 2.71 5.81
CA HIS A 407 30.61 2.26 7.19
C HIS A 407 30.22 3.31 8.24
N SER A 408 29.59 4.42 7.84
CA SER A 408 29.13 5.43 8.79
C SER A 408 28.02 4.86 9.69
N ARG A 409 27.85 5.45 10.89
CA ARG A 409 26.61 5.29 11.64
C ARG A 409 25.47 6.01 10.91
N LEU A 410 24.23 5.60 11.18
CA LEU A 410 23.04 6.27 10.66
C LEU A 410 22.97 7.70 11.25
N LEU A 411 23.09 8.71 10.39
CA LEU A 411 22.81 10.09 10.73
C LEU A 411 21.31 10.30 10.67
N VAL A 412 20.73 10.92 11.69
CA VAL A 412 19.27 11.08 11.82
C VAL A 412 18.91 12.51 12.17
N ASP A 413 17.76 12.94 11.69
CA ASP A 413 17.09 14.12 12.20
C ASP A 413 16.55 13.80 13.60
N VAL A 414 17.05 14.50 14.63
CA VAL A 414 16.75 14.21 16.03
C VAL A 414 15.27 14.47 16.36
N GLU A 415 14.62 15.40 15.67
CA GLU A 415 13.22 15.74 15.92
C GLU A 415 12.28 14.73 15.24
N GLU A 416 12.62 14.31 14.02
CA GLU A 416 11.75 13.46 13.20
C GLU A 416 11.96 11.95 13.45
N ILE A 417 13.16 11.51 13.87
CA ILE A 417 13.47 10.07 14.03
C ILE A 417 12.59 9.35 15.06
N ASN A 418 12.01 10.10 16.00
CA ASN A 418 11.13 9.55 17.02
C ASN A 418 9.91 8.83 16.42
N CYS A 419 9.51 9.17 15.18
CA CYS A 419 8.44 8.45 14.48
C CYS A 419 8.72 6.95 14.37
N LEU A 420 9.99 6.53 14.24
CA LEU A 420 10.36 5.12 14.14
C LEU A 420 10.10 4.38 15.45
N ASN A 421 10.42 4.99 16.59
CA ASN A 421 10.15 4.42 17.91
C ASN A 421 8.65 4.30 18.17
N ILE A 422 7.89 5.35 17.84
CA ILE A 422 6.43 5.39 17.95
C ILE A 422 5.80 4.26 17.12
N LEU A 423 6.31 4.02 15.89
CA LEU A 423 5.86 2.92 15.03
C LEU A 423 6.26 1.55 15.60
N GLY A 424 7.46 1.40 16.14
CA GLY A 424 7.93 0.14 16.74
C GLY A 424 7.10 -0.30 17.96
N SER A 425 6.48 0.65 18.67
CA SER A 425 5.63 0.40 19.84
C SER A 425 4.11 0.43 19.54
N LEU A 426 3.69 0.31 18.29
CA LEU A 426 2.27 0.34 17.92
C LEU A 426 1.45 -0.77 18.58
N ASN A 427 0.23 -0.43 18.98
CA ASN A 427 -0.83 -1.40 19.20
C ASN A 427 -1.38 -1.87 17.84
N ASP A 428 -1.01 -3.07 17.42
CA ASP A 428 -1.41 -3.65 16.15
C ASP A 428 -2.82 -4.26 16.15
N GLU A 429 -3.48 -4.30 17.31
CA GLU A 429 -4.88 -4.71 17.49
C GLU A 429 -5.82 -3.51 17.73
N ALA A 430 -5.34 -2.29 17.50
CA ALA A 430 -6.13 -1.08 17.66
C ALA A 430 -7.36 -1.08 16.73
N GLU A 431 -8.48 -0.55 17.21
CA GLU A 431 -9.71 -0.36 16.42
C GLU A 431 -9.92 1.10 15.98
N SER A 432 -9.07 2.00 16.46
CA SER A 432 -9.11 3.43 16.14
C SER A 432 -7.77 4.12 16.35
N ILE A 433 -7.63 5.33 15.81
CA ILE A 433 -6.46 6.20 16.02
C ILE A 433 -6.17 6.45 17.51
N TYR A 434 -7.18 6.44 18.38
CA TYR A 434 -7.00 6.68 19.82
C TYR A 434 -6.41 5.49 20.57
N GLU A 435 -6.43 4.30 19.96
CA GLU A 435 -5.92 3.06 20.55
C GLU A 435 -4.54 2.67 20.00
N LEU A 436 -4.03 3.39 18.99
CA LEU A 436 -2.74 3.12 18.35
C LEU A 436 -1.55 3.19 19.31
N HIS A 437 -1.63 4.11 20.26
CA HIS A 437 -0.57 4.44 21.20
C HIS A 437 -1.14 4.51 22.62
N THR A 438 -0.37 4.04 23.61
CA THR A 438 -0.75 4.14 25.02
C THR A 438 -0.82 5.59 25.49
N ASP A 439 0.02 6.45 24.93
CA ASP A 439 0.00 7.90 25.12
C ASP A 439 -0.67 8.60 23.93
N LYS A 440 -1.47 9.64 24.19
CA LYS A 440 -2.09 10.49 23.16
C LYS A 440 -1.17 11.59 22.65
N SER A 441 0.00 11.77 23.26
CA SER A 441 1.02 12.73 22.83
C SER A 441 1.38 12.68 21.33
N PRO A 442 1.39 11.52 20.64
CA PRO A 442 1.68 11.47 19.20
C PRO A 442 0.62 12.16 18.34
N LEU A 443 -0.61 12.35 18.85
CA LEU A 443 -1.69 13.04 18.12
C LEU A 443 -1.76 14.54 18.43
N SER A 444 -1.05 15.00 19.46
CA SER A 444 -1.14 16.37 19.99
C SER A 444 0.18 17.15 19.95
N HIS A 445 1.29 16.53 19.53
CA HIS A 445 2.55 17.22 19.27
C HIS A 445 2.43 18.17 18.07
N GLN A 446 3.24 19.22 18.09
CA GLN A 446 3.35 20.19 16.99
C GLN A 446 4.04 19.51 15.80
N GLY A 447 3.52 19.66 14.57
CA GLY A 447 3.96 18.87 13.41
C GLY A 447 3.12 17.62 13.14
N SER A 448 2.24 17.20 14.07
CA SER A 448 1.31 16.08 13.83
C SER A 448 0.27 16.48 12.79
N ALA A 449 0.17 15.70 11.71
CA ALA A 449 -0.85 15.91 10.68
C ALA A 449 -2.28 15.87 11.25
N TRP A 450 -2.53 15.09 12.32
CA TRP A 450 -3.84 15.06 12.98
C TRP A 450 -4.15 16.39 13.66
N LYS A 451 -3.19 16.95 14.40
CA LYS A 451 -3.37 18.25 15.07
C LYS A 451 -3.54 19.38 14.07
N GLU A 452 -2.71 19.42 13.04
CA GLU A 452 -2.68 20.49 12.05
C GLU A 452 -3.89 20.48 11.12
N MET A 453 -4.40 19.29 10.76
CA MET A 453 -5.54 19.19 9.84
C MET A 453 -6.88 19.09 10.56
N ILE A 454 -6.99 18.20 11.55
CA ILE A 454 -8.27 17.82 12.16
C ILE A 454 -8.61 18.70 13.36
N LEU A 455 -7.61 18.98 14.21
CA LEU A 455 -7.76 19.78 15.43
C LEU A 455 -7.40 21.27 15.21
N SER A 456 -7.30 21.71 13.96
CA SER A 456 -6.99 23.10 13.63
C SER A 456 -8.05 24.05 14.21
N PRO A 457 -7.65 25.12 14.93
CA PRO A 457 -8.59 26.09 15.49
C PRO A 457 -9.32 26.89 14.41
N LEU A 458 -8.81 26.91 13.17
CA LEU A 458 -9.44 27.61 12.04
C LEU A 458 -10.55 26.79 11.38
N ARG A 459 -10.54 25.46 11.57
CA ARG A 459 -11.47 24.54 10.89
C ARG A 459 -12.95 24.87 11.16
N PRO A 460 -13.39 25.19 12.40
CA PRO A 460 -14.79 25.55 12.65
C PRO A 460 -15.26 26.80 11.90
N ASN A 461 -14.38 27.79 11.71
CA ASN A 461 -14.72 28.99 10.95
C ASN A 461 -14.90 28.65 9.46
N ILE A 462 -14.00 27.85 8.90
CA ILE A 462 -14.10 27.37 7.51
C ILE A 462 -15.37 26.55 7.29
N GLN A 463 -15.71 25.65 8.23
CA GLN A 463 -16.94 24.86 8.17
C GLN A 463 -18.19 25.73 8.20
N LYS A 464 -18.19 26.82 9.00
CA LYS A 464 -19.30 27.77 9.05
C LYS A 464 -19.47 28.51 7.71
N ASP A 465 -18.36 29.00 7.12
CA ASP A 465 -18.39 29.65 5.80
C ASP A 465 -18.94 28.68 4.74
N LEU A 466 -18.43 27.45 4.73
CA LEU A 466 -18.88 26.40 3.80
C LEU A 466 -20.35 26.07 3.99
N LYS A 467 -20.84 25.94 5.23
CA LYS A 467 -22.25 25.65 5.51
C LYS A 467 -23.16 26.71 4.91
N THR A 468 -22.84 28.00 5.06
CA THR A 468 -23.64 29.10 4.51
C THR A 468 -23.66 29.08 2.99
N ALA A 469 -22.50 28.92 2.34
CA ALA A 469 -22.43 28.86 0.88
C ALA A 469 -23.17 27.63 0.31
N ILE A 470 -22.95 26.45 0.89
CA ILE A 470 -23.62 25.22 0.45
C ILE A 470 -25.13 25.33 0.57
N LEU A 471 -25.65 25.92 1.66
CA LEU A 471 -27.09 26.12 1.82
C LEU A 471 -27.67 26.99 0.69
N ASN A 472 -26.99 28.05 0.29
CA ASN A 472 -27.42 28.89 -0.83
C ASN A 472 -27.43 28.11 -2.15
N CYS A 473 -26.39 27.32 -2.41
CA CYS A 473 -26.29 26.51 -3.62
C CYS A 473 -27.36 25.40 -3.69
N GLU A 474 -27.64 24.71 -2.58
CA GLU A 474 -28.68 23.66 -2.52
C GLU A 474 -30.08 24.25 -2.74
N LEU A 475 -30.35 25.46 -2.22
CA LEU A 475 -31.61 26.19 -2.44
C LEU A 475 -31.78 26.69 -3.88
N ALA A 476 -30.68 27.02 -4.58
CA ALA A 476 -30.72 27.46 -5.97
C ALA A 476 -31.01 26.31 -6.96
N VAL A 477 -30.80 25.06 -6.53
CA VAL A 477 -31.00 23.84 -7.33
C VAL A 477 -32.35 23.15 -7.02
N SER A 478 -32.96 23.47 -5.88
CA SER A 478 -34.29 23.02 -5.45
C SER A 478 -35.40 23.85 -6.09
#